data_AF-A0AAI9X4G4-F1
#
_entry.id   AF-A0AAI9X4G4-F1
#
_cell.length_a   1.000
_cell.length_b   1.000
_cell.length_c   1.000
_cell.angle_alpha   90.00
_cell.angle_beta   90.00
_cell.angle_gamma   90.00
#
_symmetry.space_group_name_H-M   'P 1'
#
loop_
_entity.id
_entity.type
_entity.pdbx_description
1 polymer ?
#
loop_
_entity_poly.entity_id
_entity_poly.type
_entity_poly.pdbx_seq_one_letter_code
_entity_poly.pdbx_strand_id
1 'polypeptide(L)'
;MPARRNPPVTAEGLLHDLSTQMEHFLRFLEADVSPAFAETSTASLVDFISHGASSHLWIRRLQTIFQWSSLALAEEEWLRMQGLDRAHPGSQVRGVWSMPSFLRHLGRSNDHNACSALQQGRKLRRFEIEFGEGIAILLAPVLPTFRRLSLIEEANAKQLLRASHINILVNAQRLLHFKSKYQTLVITHILSYFSRLTQFYV
;
A
#
# COMPACT_ATOMS: atom_id res chain seq x y z
N MET A 1 -14.75 -25.00 20.99
CA MET A 1 -15.06 -24.53 19.61
C MET A 1 -13.75 -24.40 18.86
N PRO A 2 -13.48 -25.17 17.78
CA PRO A 2 -12.29 -24.91 16.98
C PRO A 2 -12.45 -23.53 16.32
N ALA A 3 -11.38 -22.73 16.31
CA ALA A 3 -11.37 -21.44 15.64
C ALA A 3 -11.76 -21.65 14.16
N ARG A 4 -12.83 -21.01 13.69
CA ARG A 4 -13.17 -20.93 12.27
C ARG A 4 -11.97 -20.36 11.54
N ARG A 5 -11.13 -21.22 10.95
CA ARG A 5 -10.09 -20.80 10.03
C ARG A 5 -10.82 -20.26 8.81
N ASN A 6 -10.79 -18.94 8.63
CA ASN A 6 -11.25 -18.33 7.40
C ASN A 6 -10.60 -19.07 6.22
N PRO A 7 -11.35 -19.32 5.13
CA PRO A 7 -10.81 -20.03 3.98
C PRO A 7 -9.53 -19.34 3.48
N PRO A 8 -8.56 -20.12 2.96
CA PRO A 8 -7.35 -19.58 2.37
C PRO A 8 -7.73 -18.61 1.25
N VAL A 9 -7.03 -17.48 1.20
CA VAL A 9 -7.23 -16.50 0.13
C VAL A 9 -6.42 -16.95 -1.07
N THR A 10 -7.03 -17.02 -2.23
CA THR A 10 -6.37 -17.36 -3.49
C THR A 10 -6.20 -16.15 -4.40
N ALA A 11 -5.26 -16.26 -5.33
CA ALA A 11 -5.04 -15.29 -6.39
C ALA A 11 -6.30 -15.06 -7.23
N GLU A 12 -7.02 -16.13 -7.60
CA GLU A 12 -8.26 -16.04 -8.38
C GLU A 12 -9.33 -15.26 -7.63
N GLY A 13 -9.49 -15.53 -6.33
CA GLY A 13 -10.43 -14.79 -5.48
C GLY A 13 -10.08 -13.30 -5.42
N LEU A 14 -8.78 -12.98 -5.29
CA LEU A 14 -8.33 -11.59 -5.34
C LEU A 14 -8.65 -10.91 -6.67
N LEU A 15 -8.41 -11.59 -7.81
CA LEU A 15 -8.71 -11.02 -9.13
C LEU A 15 -10.22 -10.86 -9.36
N HIS A 16 -11.03 -11.82 -8.90
CA HIS A 16 -12.48 -11.74 -8.97
C HIS A 16 -13.03 -10.57 -8.16
N ASP A 17 -12.55 -10.39 -6.93
CA ASP A 17 -12.91 -9.24 -6.09
C ASP A 17 -12.48 -7.93 -6.75
N LEU A 18 -11.29 -7.92 -7.35
CA LEU A 18 -10.72 -6.77 -8.03
C LEU A 18 -11.58 -6.39 -9.24
N SER A 19 -11.93 -7.34 -10.12
CA SER A 19 -12.77 -7.07 -11.28
C SER A 19 -14.14 -6.53 -10.90
N THR A 20 -14.70 -7.00 -9.77
CA THR A 20 -16.01 -6.57 -9.28
C THR A 20 -16.01 -5.12 -8.80
N GLN A 21 -14.90 -4.66 -8.20
CA GLN A 21 -14.81 -3.31 -7.63
C GLN A 21 -14.05 -2.30 -8.50
N MET A 22 -13.35 -2.75 -9.54
CA MET A 22 -12.43 -1.93 -10.34
C MET A 22 -13.10 -0.69 -10.92
N GLU A 23 -14.23 -0.85 -11.61
CA GLU A 23 -14.91 0.26 -12.29
C GLU A 23 -15.36 1.34 -11.30
N HIS A 24 -15.99 0.93 -10.20
CA HIS A 24 -16.43 1.83 -9.15
C HIS A 24 -15.26 2.56 -8.48
N PHE A 25 -14.15 1.86 -8.27
CA PHE A 25 -12.97 2.44 -7.68
C PHE A 25 -12.28 3.44 -8.62
N LEU A 26 -12.21 3.15 -9.93
CA LEU A 26 -11.66 4.08 -10.92
C LEU A 26 -12.50 5.36 -11.01
N ARG A 27 -13.83 5.26 -11.03
CA ARG A 27 -14.73 6.43 -10.97
C ARG A 27 -14.51 7.26 -9.70
N PHE A 28 -14.31 6.60 -8.56
CA PHE A 28 -13.97 7.29 -7.32
C PHE A 28 -12.65 8.06 -7.42
N LEU A 29 -11.63 7.50 -8.06
CA LEU A 29 -10.36 8.20 -8.25
C LEU A 29 -10.49 9.40 -9.19
N GLU A 30 -11.33 9.31 -10.23
CA GLU A 30 -11.56 10.40 -11.19
C GLU A 30 -12.24 11.63 -10.56
N ALA A 31 -12.98 11.47 -9.46
CA ALA A 31 -13.74 12.53 -8.80
C ALA A 31 -12.90 13.53 -7.94
N ASP A 32 -11.59 13.66 -8.19
CA ASP A 32 -10.60 14.42 -7.40
C ASP A 32 -10.76 14.29 -5.87
N VAL A 33 -10.19 13.22 -5.32
CA VAL A 33 -10.22 12.93 -3.88
C VAL A 33 -9.22 13.76 -3.05
N SER A 34 -8.54 14.76 -3.62
CA SER A 34 -7.47 15.55 -2.94
C SER A 34 -7.93 16.18 -1.62
N PRO A 35 -9.12 16.80 -1.53
CA PRO A 35 -9.63 17.35 -0.28
C PRO A 35 -9.83 16.27 0.80
N ALA A 36 -10.30 15.08 0.39
CA ALA A 36 -10.57 13.96 1.29
C ALA A 36 -9.29 13.33 1.89
N PHE A 37 -8.13 13.56 1.27
CA PHE A 37 -6.82 13.22 1.85
C PHE A 37 -6.25 14.32 2.75
N ALA A 38 -6.59 15.59 2.50
CA ALA A 38 -6.09 16.74 3.23
C ALA A 38 -6.82 16.95 4.57
N GLU A 39 -8.11 16.66 4.63
CA GLU A 39 -8.90 16.93 5.83
C GLU A 39 -9.01 15.71 6.75
N THR A 40 -8.48 15.84 7.97
CA THR A 40 -8.89 14.99 9.11
C THR A 40 -10.21 15.45 9.73
N SER A 41 -10.77 16.58 9.27
CA SER A 41 -12.07 17.08 9.70
C SER A 41 -13.19 16.33 8.98
N THR A 42 -14.11 15.79 9.77
CA THR A 42 -15.31 15.07 9.33
C THR A 42 -16.24 15.88 8.42
N ALA A 43 -16.06 17.21 8.28
CA ALA A 43 -17.00 18.10 7.63
C ALA A 43 -16.99 18.05 6.09
N SER A 44 -15.85 18.13 5.38
CA SER A 44 -15.85 18.02 3.89
C SER A 44 -15.84 16.56 3.40
N LEU A 45 -15.39 15.64 4.25
CA LEU A 45 -15.50 14.21 4.01
C LEU A 45 -16.96 13.77 3.93
N VAL A 46 -17.85 14.39 4.72
CA VAL A 46 -19.29 14.08 4.72
C VAL A 46 -19.92 14.42 3.39
N ASP A 47 -19.59 15.55 2.76
CA ASP A 47 -20.10 15.92 1.43
C ASP A 47 -19.61 14.98 0.31
N PHE A 48 -18.38 14.47 0.43
CA PHE A 48 -17.84 13.44 -0.47
C PHE A 48 -18.41 12.03 -0.18
N ILE A 49 -18.68 11.72 1.09
CA ILE A 49 -19.28 10.46 1.58
C ILE A 49 -20.78 10.37 1.26
N SER A 50 -21.46 11.49 1.02
CA SER A 50 -22.85 11.55 0.53
C SER A 50 -23.08 10.73 -0.75
N HIS A 51 -22.00 10.38 -1.46
CA HIS A 51 -22.01 9.55 -2.67
C HIS A 51 -21.76 8.04 -2.42
N GLY A 52 -21.58 7.58 -1.17
CA GLY A 52 -21.63 6.15 -0.82
C GLY A 52 -20.67 5.68 0.29
N ALA A 53 -21.06 4.62 1.01
CA ALA A 53 -20.31 3.99 2.11
C ALA A 53 -18.91 3.43 1.72
N SER A 54 -18.65 3.23 0.42
CA SER A 54 -17.39 2.69 -0.11
C SER A 54 -16.26 3.74 -0.14
N SER A 55 -16.57 5.04 -0.25
CA SER A 55 -15.57 6.11 -0.42
C SER A 55 -14.64 6.24 0.79
N HIS A 56 -15.19 6.31 2.00
CA HIS A 56 -14.39 6.41 3.24
C HIS A 56 -13.51 5.17 3.47
N LEU A 57 -14.00 3.99 3.10
CA LEU A 57 -13.24 2.75 3.16
C LEU A 57 -12.06 2.79 2.18
N TRP A 58 -12.28 3.22 0.94
CA TRP A 58 -11.22 3.33 -0.06
C TRP A 58 -10.16 4.37 0.32
N ILE A 59 -10.55 5.52 0.88
CA ILE A 59 -9.61 6.53 1.39
C ILE A 59 -8.69 5.92 2.44
N ARG A 60 -9.24 5.25 3.47
CA ARG A 60 -8.43 4.59 4.52
C ARG A 60 -7.48 3.53 3.95
N ARG A 61 -7.93 2.77 2.96
CA ARG A 61 -7.10 1.74 2.31
C ARG A 61 -6.00 2.36 1.48
N LEU A 62 -6.25 3.48 0.81
CA LEU A 62 -5.23 4.23 0.09
C LEU A 62 -4.18 4.84 1.03
N GLN A 63 -4.61 5.46 2.13
CA GLN A 63 -3.69 5.93 3.18
C GLN A 63 -2.80 4.78 3.69
N THR A 64 -3.41 3.61 3.91
CA THR A 64 -2.67 2.41 4.35
C THR A 64 -1.63 1.97 3.32
N ILE A 65 -2.02 1.90 2.03
CA ILE A 65 -1.11 1.57 0.93
C ILE A 65 0.06 2.56 0.87
N PHE A 66 -0.21 3.87 0.93
CA PHE A 66 0.85 4.88 0.88
C PHE A 66 1.79 4.78 2.09
N GLN A 67 1.27 4.57 3.29
CA GLN A 67 2.10 4.37 4.49
C GLN A 67 3.02 3.15 4.35
N TRP A 68 2.50 2.03 3.85
CA TRP A 68 3.29 0.82 3.65
C TRP A 68 4.31 0.97 2.53
N SER A 69 3.93 1.56 1.39
CA SER A 69 4.85 1.83 0.28
C SER A 69 5.97 2.78 0.70
N SER A 70 5.66 3.87 1.41
CA SER A 70 6.69 4.81 1.89
C SER A 70 7.65 4.16 2.89
N LEU A 71 7.15 3.27 3.76
CA LEU A 71 7.99 2.55 4.71
C LEU A 71 8.96 1.59 3.99
N ALA A 72 8.50 0.90 2.95
CA ALA A 72 9.36 0.02 2.16
C ALA A 72 10.37 0.79 1.29
N LEU A 73 9.98 1.95 0.73
CA LEU A 73 10.90 2.83 0.01
C LEU A 73 11.98 3.39 0.93
N ALA A 74 11.61 3.82 2.14
CA ALA A 74 12.58 4.27 3.15
C ALA A 74 13.56 3.14 3.53
N GLU A 75 13.09 1.88 3.57
CA GLU A 75 13.99 0.74 3.77
C GLU A 75 14.93 0.53 2.59
N GLU A 76 14.42 0.56 1.36
CA GLU A 76 15.24 0.42 0.14
C GLU A 76 16.34 1.50 0.11
N GLU A 77 15.99 2.74 0.44
CA GLU A 77 16.93 3.85 0.53
C GLU A 77 17.96 3.65 1.64
N TRP A 78 17.50 3.25 2.83
CA TRP A 78 18.39 2.96 3.95
C TRP A 78 19.39 1.86 3.60
N LEU A 79 18.94 0.75 3.00
CA LEU A 79 19.82 -0.33 2.53
C LEU A 79 20.81 0.17 1.48
N ARG A 80 20.38 1.04 0.57
CA ARG A 80 21.25 1.66 -0.44
C ARG A 80 22.34 2.52 0.19
N MET A 81 22.00 3.34 1.17
CA MET A 81 22.98 4.14 1.92
C MET A 81 24.00 3.28 2.68
N GLN A 82 23.61 2.06 3.10
CA GLN A 82 24.52 1.10 3.73
C GLN A 82 25.36 0.29 2.72
N GLY A 83 25.21 0.51 1.41
CA GLY A 83 25.88 -0.29 0.38
C GLY A 83 25.33 -1.73 0.26
N LEU A 84 24.11 -1.96 0.73
CA LEU A 84 23.42 -3.26 0.75
C LEU A 84 22.35 -3.36 -0.37
N ASP A 85 22.44 -2.54 -1.41
CA ASP A 85 21.48 -2.47 -2.52
C ASP A 85 21.50 -3.71 -3.44
N ARG A 86 22.65 -4.38 -3.55
CA ARG A 86 22.84 -5.57 -4.38
C ARG A 86 22.40 -6.84 -3.65
N ALA A 87 21.50 -7.58 -4.29
CA ALA A 87 21.27 -8.97 -3.93
C ALA A 87 22.58 -9.74 -4.10
N HIS A 88 23.05 -10.41 -3.05
CA HIS A 88 24.12 -11.39 -3.21
C HIS A 88 23.61 -12.50 -4.15
N PRO A 89 24.40 -12.94 -5.15
CA PRO A 89 24.02 -14.07 -5.99
C PRO A 89 23.62 -15.26 -5.12
N GLY A 90 22.36 -15.70 -5.19
CA GLY A 90 21.81 -16.80 -4.39
C GLY A 90 20.95 -16.42 -3.17
N SER A 91 20.87 -15.15 -2.79
CA SER A 91 19.98 -14.69 -1.70
C SER A 91 18.65 -14.16 -2.26
N GLN A 92 17.60 -14.99 -2.21
CA GLN A 92 16.24 -14.55 -2.56
C GLN A 92 15.57 -13.68 -1.48
N VAL A 93 16.19 -13.51 -0.30
CA VAL A 93 15.53 -12.91 0.87
C VAL A 93 16.23 -11.61 1.27
N ARG A 94 15.84 -10.53 0.60
CA ARG A 94 16.30 -9.15 0.84
C ARG A 94 15.99 -8.59 2.24
N GLY A 95 15.10 -9.23 3.03
CA GLY A 95 14.34 -8.47 4.03
C GLY A 95 14.21 -9.02 5.46
N VAL A 96 14.47 -10.29 5.76
CA VAL A 96 14.18 -10.80 7.13
C VAL A 96 15.15 -10.23 8.16
N TRP A 97 16.42 -10.03 7.77
CA TRP A 97 17.50 -9.65 8.68
C TRP A 97 17.66 -8.12 8.86
N SER A 98 17.23 -7.32 7.88
CA SER A 98 17.30 -5.85 7.95
C SER A 98 16.20 -5.22 8.82
N MET A 99 15.08 -5.91 9.00
CA MET A 99 13.85 -5.31 9.53
C MET A 99 14.00 -4.74 10.95
N PRO A 100 14.58 -5.45 11.94
CA PRO A 100 14.76 -4.89 13.28
C PRO A 100 15.72 -3.69 13.30
N SER A 101 16.80 -3.75 12.53
CA SER A 101 17.80 -2.68 12.44
C SER A 101 17.24 -1.43 11.76
N PHE A 102 16.48 -1.61 10.68
CA PHE A 102 15.79 -0.53 9.99
C PHE A 102 14.72 0.12 10.86
N LEU A 103 13.87 -0.67 11.53
CA LEU A 103 12.85 -0.12 12.44
C LEU A 103 13.48 0.67 13.59
N ARG A 104 14.59 0.17 14.15
CA ARG A 104 15.37 0.91 15.15
C ARG A 104 15.95 2.21 14.61
N HIS A 105 16.47 2.21 13.37
CA HIS A 105 16.96 3.43 12.71
C HIS A 105 15.85 4.49 12.56
N LEU A 106 14.61 4.07 12.32
CA LEU A 106 13.44 4.97 12.29
C LEU A 106 12.91 5.35 13.69
N GLY A 107 13.55 4.93 14.78
CA GLY A 107 13.06 5.16 16.14
C GLY A 107 11.75 4.42 16.47
N ARG A 108 11.42 3.35 15.72
CA ARG A 108 10.19 2.59 15.91
C ARG A 108 10.40 1.35 16.77
N SER A 109 9.37 0.98 17.52
CA SER A 109 9.27 -0.30 18.20
C SER A 109 9.30 -1.44 17.18
N ASN A 110 10.03 -2.51 17.52
CA ASN A 110 10.01 -3.76 16.76
C ASN A 110 8.78 -4.60 17.13
N ASP A 111 7.60 -3.99 17.03
CA ASP A 111 6.33 -4.65 17.34
C ASP A 111 5.71 -5.34 16.11
N HIS A 112 4.69 -6.15 16.36
CA HIS A 112 3.99 -6.90 15.33
C HIS A 112 3.40 -6.01 14.23
N ASN A 113 2.89 -4.83 14.58
CA ASN A 113 2.23 -3.92 13.63
C ASN A 113 3.25 -3.27 12.70
N ALA A 114 4.37 -2.80 13.24
CA ALA A 114 5.47 -2.23 12.45
C ALA A 114 6.08 -3.25 11.49
N CYS A 115 6.31 -4.48 11.99
CA CYS A 115 6.80 -5.59 11.18
C CYS A 115 5.80 -5.96 10.07
N SER A 116 4.53 -6.09 10.41
CA SER A 116 3.46 -6.40 9.45
C SER A 116 3.36 -5.31 8.37
N ALA A 117 3.36 -4.04 8.76
CA ALA A 117 3.32 -2.91 7.83
C ALA A 117 4.49 -2.94 6.83
N LEU A 118 5.73 -3.18 7.30
CA LEU A 118 6.88 -3.26 6.41
C LEU A 118 6.80 -4.47 5.48
N GLN A 119 6.38 -5.63 5.97
CA GLN A 119 6.17 -6.81 5.12
C GLN A 119 5.14 -6.57 4.01
N GLN A 120 4.03 -5.90 4.34
CA GLN A 120 3.03 -5.52 3.34
C GLN A 120 3.57 -4.46 2.38
N GLY A 121 4.37 -3.51 2.86
CA GLY A 121 5.08 -2.55 2.01
C GLY A 121 5.99 -3.21 0.99
N ARG A 122 6.83 -4.17 1.43
CA ARG A 122 7.66 -4.97 0.52
C ARG A 122 6.85 -5.77 -0.48
N LYS A 123 5.68 -6.27 -0.07
CA LYS A 123 4.74 -6.94 -0.97
C LYS A 123 4.27 -5.98 -2.06
N LEU A 124 3.81 -4.79 -1.69
CA LEU A 124 3.43 -3.74 -2.64
C LEU A 124 4.58 -3.40 -3.60
N ARG A 125 5.80 -3.22 -3.08
CA ARG A 125 7.00 -2.97 -3.90
C ARG A 125 7.26 -4.07 -4.92
N ARG A 126 7.08 -5.35 -4.56
CA ARG A 126 7.20 -6.46 -5.53
C ARG A 126 6.18 -6.34 -6.67
N PHE A 127 4.98 -5.83 -6.43
CA PHE A 127 4.00 -5.58 -7.50
C PHE A 127 4.37 -4.33 -8.30
N GLU A 128 4.78 -3.24 -7.64
CA GLU A 128 5.21 -2.00 -8.30
C GLU A 128 6.41 -2.19 -9.23
N ILE A 129 7.40 -3.00 -8.84
CA ILE A 129 8.56 -3.33 -9.67
C ILE A 129 8.14 -4.09 -10.95
N GLU A 130 7.10 -4.93 -10.87
CA GLU A 130 6.67 -5.77 -11.99
C GLU A 130 5.70 -5.07 -12.94
N PHE A 131 4.76 -4.27 -12.40
CA PHE A 131 3.67 -3.68 -13.18
C PHE A 131 3.71 -2.15 -13.26
N GLY A 132 4.67 -1.50 -12.59
CA GLY A 132 4.80 -0.05 -12.51
C GLY A 132 4.26 0.52 -11.20
N GLU A 133 4.80 1.68 -10.81
CA GLU A 133 4.61 2.26 -9.48
C GLU A 133 3.17 2.63 -9.10
N GLY A 134 2.28 2.87 -10.06
CA GLY A 134 0.88 3.18 -9.79
C GLY A 134 0.02 1.95 -9.45
N ILE A 135 0.51 0.73 -9.68
CA ILE A 135 -0.29 -0.50 -9.50
C ILE A 135 -0.77 -0.71 -8.07
N ALA A 136 -0.02 -0.22 -7.08
CA ALA A 136 -0.37 -0.35 -5.67
C ALA A 136 -1.74 0.29 -5.35
N ILE A 137 -2.12 1.35 -6.07
CA ILE A 137 -3.42 2.01 -5.92
C ILE A 137 -4.56 1.07 -6.30
N LEU A 138 -4.39 0.24 -7.35
CA LEU A 138 -5.41 -0.74 -7.77
C LEU A 138 -5.66 -1.84 -6.75
N LEU A 139 -4.77 -2.01 -5.77
CA LEU A 139 -4.95 -3.00 -4.72
C LEU A 139 -5.83 -2.48 -3.57
N ALA A 140 -6.20 -1.20 -3.55
CA ALA A 140 -7.05 -0.63 -2.49
C ALA A 140 -8.42 -1.33 -2.35
N PRO A 141 -9.17 -1.65 -3.44
CA PRO A 141 -10.45 -2.35 -3.33
C PRO A 141 -10.32 -3.77 -2.77
N VAL A 142 -9.15 -4.39 -2.92
CA VAL A 142 -8.88 -5.77 -2.50
C VAL A 142 -7.86 -5.87 -1.37
N LEU A 143 -7.57 -4.76 -0.69
CA LEU A 143 -6.52 -4.70 0.33
C LEU A 143 -6.65 -5.78 1.42
N PRO A 144 -7.86 -6.08 1.98
CA PRO A 144 -7.99 -7.15 2.98
C PRO A 144 -7.58 -8.53 2.44
N THR A 145 -7.95 -8.83 1.20
CA THR A 145 -7.63 -10.06 0.48
C THR A 145 -6.13 -10.12 0.19
N PHE A 146 -5.58 -9.03 -0.36
CA PHE A 146 -4.15 -8.88 -0.68
C PHE A 146 -3.23 -9.11 0.53
N ARG A 147 -3.61 -8.55 1.70
CA ARG A 147 -2.85 -8.70 2.95
C ARG A 147 -2.62 -10.16 3.33
N ARG A 148 -3.61 -11.01 3.04
CA ARG A 148 -3.65 -12.42 3.44
C ARG A 148 -3.02 -13.36 2.41
N LEU A 149 -2.62 -12.86 1.24
CA LEU A 149 -1.92 -13.68 0.25
C LEU A 149 -0.63 -14.25 0.83
N SER A 150 -0.42 -15.55 0.63
CA SER A 150 0.87 -16.20 0.85
C SER A 150 1.85 -15.79 -0.26
N LEU A 151 3.14 -16.10 -0.11
CA LEU A 151 4.13 -15.85 -1.17
C LEU A 151 3.80 -16.62 -2.47
N ILE A 152 3.22 -17.82 -2.36
CA ILE A 152 2.79 -18.62 -3.52
C ILE A 152 1.62 -17.91 -4.22
N GLU A 153 0.62 -17.48 -3.45
CA GLU A 153 -0.55 -16.78 -4.00
C GLU A 153 -0.21 -15.38 -4.52
N GLU A 154 0.82 -14.72 -4.00
CA GLU A 154 1.37 -13.50 -4.61
C GLU A 154 1.92 -13.77 -6.01
N ALA A 155 2.71 -14.84 -6.18
CA ALA A 155 3.27 -15.21 -7.48
C ALA A 155 2.15 -15.58 -8.47
N ASN A 156 1.15 -16.35 -8.03
CA ASN A 156 -0.02 -16.68 -8.83
C ASN A 156 -0.81 -15.43 -9.20
N ALA A 157 -1.02 -14.50 -8.27
CA ALA A 157 -1.74 -13.25 -8.54
C ALA A 157 -1.01 -12.41 -9.59
N LYS A 158 0.32 -12.33 -9.53
CA LYS A 158 1.13 -11.65 -10.57
C LYS A 158 0.95 -12.30 -11.94
N GLN A 159 1.04 -13.63 -12.02
CA GLN A 159 0.84 -14.35 -13.28
C GLN A 159 -0.56 -14.13 -13.85
N LEU A 160 -1.60 -14.24 -13.02
CA LEU A 160 -2.97 -14.02 -13.45
C LEU A 160 -3.23 -12.56 -13.85
N LEU A 161 -2.69 -11.58 -13.12
CA LEU A 161 -2.81 -10.17 -13.50
C LEU A 161 -2.19 -9.90 -14.87
N ARG A 162 -1.04 -10.53 -15.16
CA ARG A 162 -0.37 -10.44 -16.46
C ARG A 162 -1.21 -11.06 -17.58
N ALA A 163 -1.88 -12.18 -17.32
CA ALA A 163 -2.68 -12.89 -18.33
C ALA A 163 -4.05 -12.24 -18.57
N SER A 164 -4.68 -11.72 -17.52
CA SER A 164 -6.10 -11.36 -17.52
C SER A 164 -6.36 -9.87 -17.79
N HIS A 165 -5.39 -8.98 -17.56
CA HIS A 165 -5.63 -7.53 -17.61
C HIS A 165 -4.80 -6.86 -18.72
N ILE A 166 -5.35 -6.85 -19.93
CA ILE A 166 -4.75 -6.27 -21.16
C ILE A 166 -4.32 -4.79 -20.97
N ASN A 167 -4.85 -4.08 -19.97
CA ASN A 167 -4.55 -2.66 -19.71
C ASN A 167 -3.87 -2.38 -18.36
N ILE A 168 -3.33 -3.39 -17.66
CA ILE A 168 -2.80 -3.18 -16.31
C ILE A 168 -1.63 -2.18 -16.25
N LEU A 169 -0.73 -2.23 -17.25
CA LEU A 169 0.39 -1.30 -17.37
C LEU A 169 -0.07 0.12 -17.70
N VAL A 170 -1.06 0.25 -18.59
CA VAL A 170 -1.69 1.54 -18.93
C VAL A 170 -2.36 2.14 -17.69
N ASN A 171 -3.10 1.34 -16.93
CA ASN A 171 -3.71 1.79 -15.68
C ASN A 171 -2.65 2.16 -14.63
N ALA A 172 -1.58 1.38 -14.49
CA ALA A 172 -0.49 1.70 -13.57
C ALA A 172 0.18 3.05 -13.92
N GLN A 173 0.36 3.35 -15.21
CA GLN A 173 0.88 4.65 -15.65
C GLN A 173 -0.10 5.79 -15.35
N ARG A 174 -1.39 5.63 -15.67
CA ARG A 174 -2.41 6.63 -15.33
C ARG A 174 -2.44 6.92 -13.83
N LEU A 175 -2.35 5.86 -13.02
CA LEU A 175 -2.39 5.94 -11.56
C LEU A 175 -1.10 6.45 -10.94
N LEU A 176 0.03 6.39 -11.65
CA LEU A 176 1.27 7.00 -11.20
C LEU A 176 1.11 8.52 -11.04
N HIS A 177 0.37 9.15 -11.97
CA HIS A 177 0.07 10.58 -11.85
C HIS A 177 -0.75 10.87 -10.60
N PHE A 178 -1.77 10.04 -10.31
CA PHE A 178 -2.48 10.09 -9.02
C PHE A 178 -1.49 9.93 -7.85
N LYS A 179 -0.71 8.85 -7.81
CA LYS A 179 0.28 8.60 -6.74
C LYS A 179 1.17 9.83 -6.46
N SER A 180 1.70 10.48 -7.49
CA SER A 180 2.53 11.69 -7.33
C SER A 180 1.78 12.89 -6.71
N LYS A 181 0.54 13.14 -7.15
CA LYS A 181 -0.33 14.20 -6.62
C LYS A 181 -0.63 13.99 -5.13
N TYR A 182 -0.91 12.74 -4.72
CA TYR A 182 -1.35 12.42 -3.36
C TYR A 182 -0.22 12.08 -2.38
N GLN A 183 0.92 11.55 -2.83
CA GLN A 183 2.08 11.35 -1.96
C GLN A 183 2.57 12.68 -1.39
N THR A 184 2.55 13.76 -2.17
CA THR A 184 2.88 15.11 -1.69
C THR A 184 1.97 15.54 -0.54
N LEU A 185 0.65 15.30 -0.65
CA LEU A 185 -0.33 15.59 0.39
C LEU A 185 -0.13 14.75 1.65
N VAL A 186 0.01 13.43 1.49
CA VAL A 186 0.17 12.49 2.61
C VAL A 186 1.50 12.69 3.33
N ILE A 187 2.60 12.90 2.60
CA ILE A 187 3.92 13.21 3.19
C ILE A 187 3.87 14.53 3.95
N THR A 188 3.27 15.58 3.38
CA THR A 188 3.12 16.88 4.06
C THR A 188 2.28 16.76 5.34
N HIS A 189 1.19 15.99 5.31
CA HIS A 189 0.36 15.75 6.50
C HIS A 189 1.05 14.89 7.55
N ILE A 190 1.69 13.79 7.14
CA ILE A 190 2.44 12.90 8.04
C ILE A 190 3.61 13.66 8.68
N LEU A 191 4.38 14.43 7.91
CA LEU A 191 5.46 15.27 8.44
C LEU A 191 4.95 16.39 9.35
N SER A 192 3.81 17.02 9.05
CA SER A 192 3.23 18.04 9.96
C SER A 192 2.67 17.43 11.25
N TYR A 193 2.15 16.19 11.19
CA TYR A 193 1.73 15.46 12.38
C TYR A 193 2.92 15.09 13.27
N PHE A 194 4.07 14.76 12.66
CA PHE A 194 5.31 14.54 13.38
C PHE A 194 5.91 15.83 13.98
N SER A 195 5.80 16.99 13.30
CA SER A 195 6.29 18.25 13.89
C SER A 195 5.44 18.73 15.09
N ARG A 196 4.13 18.47 15.06
CA ARG A 196 3.23 18.79 16.19
C ARG A 196 3.45 17.89 17.39
N LEU A 197 3.77 16.60 17.20
CA LEU A 197 4.10 15.71 18.32
C LEU A 197 5.43 16.05 19.00
N THR A 198 6.38 16.66 18.28
CA THR A 198 7.62 17.18 18.87
C THR A 198 7.46 18.55 19.55
N GLN A 199 6.38 19.29 19.30
CA GLN A 199 6.11 20.59 19.96
C GLN A 199 5.44 20.47 21.33
N PHE A 200 4.96 19.28 21.72
CA PHE A 200 4.39 19.03 23.05
C PHE A 200 5.41 18.44 24.06
N TYR A 201 6.68 18.38 23.68
CA TYR A 201 7.80 18.11 24.59
C TYR A 201 8.78 19.29 24.55
N VAL A 202 8.38 20.40 25.18
CA VAL A 202 9.28 21.43 25.73
C VAL A 202 8.77 21.78 27.11
#